data_AF-A0A846W0P1-F1
#
_entry.id   AF-A0A846W0P1-F1
#
_cell.length_a   1.000
_cell.length_b   1.000
_cell.length_c   1.000
_cell.angle_alpha   90.00
_cell.angle_beta   90.00
_cell.angle_gamma   90.00
#
_symmetry.space_group_name_H-M   'P 1'
#
loop_
_entity.id
_entity.type
_entity.pdbx_description
1 polymer ?
#
loop_
_entity_poly.entity_id
_entity_poly.type
_entity_poly.pdbx_seq_one_letter_code
_entity_poly.pdbx_strand_id
1 'polypeptide(L)'
;MHPAQQYDRRVASQVLARLAAPGVFAGIETTPTLIAFRARVLQPEPGGRLTQSQRMYLERFMRPCRPEQVTSATHRITWTDSAGIPNTAYYRRDGAGPELAVVARETVLALWDSLARSGLPERAAELSEHERAVLAATTTDHEPHEIFRVGIEATGRALVQHGLLAADTPYRGIAEFACGMRDSGIFAAVATRWFWELQASTYRRGMIPVRFTTSPDGTVRYTPESVAALRAMKEATIADAHAVMRKATTEEGLDVEQAVAKYHDDLDLISRQYALLPPGTGPTCLAAPPGADGSSVLGAVANQFVETFVALSELVEVVEDVTEVPAGGEPLADDSVFSVPDMSCRHCVRTIGALLESMDVPVLEIDLATKRVIARIRSPRHRLRVFEALRDGGYNPVDEVPSPGTPVE
;
A
#
# COMPACT_ATOMS: atom_id res chain seq x y z
N MET A 1 15.48 2.20 -28.72
CA MET A 1 15.26 0.80 -28.28
C MET A 1 13.84 0.71 -27.74
N HIS A 2 13.09 -0.35 -28.07
CA HIS A 2 11.65 -0.42 -27.81
C HIS A 2 11.37 -0.72 -26.32
N PRO A 3 10.43 -0.05 -25.62
CA PRO A 3 10.16 -0.29 -24.19
C PRO A 3 9.80 -1.74 -23.85
N ALA A 4 9.06 -2.40 -24.74
CA ALA A 4 8.75 -3.84 -24.64
C ALA A 4 9.98 -4.76 -24.67
N GLN A 5 11.10 -4.33 -25.26
CA GLN A 5 12.37 -5.07 -25.24
C GLN A 5 13.10 -4.92 -23.89
N GLN A 6 12.68 -4.00 -23.04
CA GLN A 6 13.30 -3.71 -21.73
C GLN A 6 12.49 -4.26 -20.55
N TYR A 7 11.27 -4.78 -20.78
CA TYR A 7 10.49 -5.45 -19.74
C TYR A 7 11.06 -6.85 -19.45
N ASP A 8 11.97 -6.92 -18.49
CA ASP A 8 12.59 -8.17 -18.04
C ASP A 8 12.52 -8.28 -16.51
N ARG A 9 11.55 -9.08 -16.04
CA ARG A 9 11.33 -9.33 -14.61
C ARG A 9 12.48 -10.06 -13.93
N ARG A 10 13.18 -10.93 -14.67
CA ARG A 10 14.29 -11.69 -14.12
C ARG A 10 15.48 -10.77 -13.88
N VAL A 11 15.82 -9.95 -14.88
CA VAL A 11 16.90 -8.96 -14.76
C VAL A 11 16.56 -7.94 -13.68
N ALA A 12 15.33 -7.41 -13.64
CA ALA A 12 14.91 -6.49 -12.57
C ALA A 12 15.07 -7.11 -11.17
N SER A 13 14.66 -8.36 -10.98
CA SER A 13 14.83 -9.09 -9.72
C SER A 13 16.31 -9.27 -9.34
N GLN A 14 17.17 -9.61 -10.31
CA GLN A 14 18.62 -9.74 -10.10
C GLN A 14 19.28 -8.42 -9.73
N VAL A 15 18.88 -7.32 -10.38
CA VAL A 15 19.37 -5.96 -10.05
C VAL A 15 18.99 -5.62 -8.61
N LEU A 16 17.73 -5.82 -8.21
CA LEU A 16 17.28 -5.55 -6.84
C LEU A 16 18.01 -6.42 -5.80
N ALA A 17 18.20 -7.71 -6.07
CA ALA A 17 18.94 -8.60 -5.19
C ALA A 17 20.42 -8.16 -5.04
N ARG A 18 21.07 -7.74 -6.13
CA ARG A 18 22.45 -7.24 -6.08
C ARG A 18 22.57 -5.93 -5.32
N LEU A 19 21.63 -5.00 -5.52
CA LEU A 19 21.57 -3.74 -4.78
C LEU A 19 21.29 -3.95 -3.29
N ALA A 20 20.62 -5.05 -2.95
CA ALA A 20 20.35 -5.41 -1.57
C ALA A 20 21.55 -6.01 -0.84
N ALA A 21 22.50 -6.61 -1.55
CA ALA A 21 23.74 -7.13 -0.98
C ALA A 21 24.76 -5.99 -0.77
N PRO A 22 25.54 -5.95 0.34
CA PRO A 22 25.57 -6.91 1.46
C PRO A 22 24.49 -6.70 2.53
N GLY A 23 23.68 -5.64 2.42
CA GLY A 23 22.58 -5.31 3.31
C GLY A 23 21.90 -4.01 2.87
N VAL A 24 20.60 -3.90 3.13
CA VAL A 24 19.75 -2.75 2.73
C VAL A 24 19.48 -1.74 3.84
N PHE A 25 19.82 -2.07 5.08
CA PHE A 25 19.54 -1.24 6.25
C PHE A 25 20.83 -0.93 6.99
N ALA A 26 21.00 0.33 7.37
CA ALA A 26 21.98 0.76 8.35
C ALA A 26 21.46 0.53 9.79
N GLY A 27 22.26 0.89 10.80
CA GLY A 27 21.79 0.90 12.19
C GLY A 27 20.54 1.77 12.37
N ILE A 28 19.57 1.25 13.13
CA ILE A 28 18.31 1.92 13.43
C ILE A 28 18.41 2.52 14.83
N GLU A 29 18.12 3.81 14.92
CA GLU A 29 18.01 4.51 16.20
C GLU A 29 16.52 4.64 16.54
N THR A 30 16.16 4.32 17.78
CA THR A 30 14.79 4.40 18.27
C THR A 30 14.73 5.32 19.49
N THR A 31 13.69 6.16 19.54
CA THR A 31 13.44 7.07 20.65
C THR A 31 12.00 6.92 21.13
N PRO A 32 11.74 6.97 22.44
CA PRO A 32 10.38 7.01 22.96
C PRO A 32 9.57 8.13 22.31
N THR A 33 8.34 7.83 21.90
CA THR A 33 7.49 8.76 21.15
C THR A 33 6.03 8.61 21.58
N LEU A 34 5.36 9.73 21.83
CA LEU A 34 3.91 9.77 22.08
C LEU A 34 3.18 10.21 20.81
N ILE A 35 2.24 9.38 20.33
CA ILE A 35 1.44 9.65 19.14
C ILE A 35 -0.05 9.67 19.48
N ALA A 36 -0.69 10.81 19.20
CA ALA A 36 -2.14 10.95 19.34
C ALA A 36 -2.85 10.58 18.03
N PHE A 37 -3.91 9.77 18.11
CA PHE A 37 -4.76 9.42 16.97
C PHE A 37 -6.22 9.77 17.22
N ARG A 38 -6.99 9.94 16.15
CA ARG A 38 -8.46 10.08 16.22
C ARG A 38 -9.12 8.91 15.54
N ALA A 39 -10.16 8.34 16.13
CA ALA A 39 -10.95 7.26 15.54
C ALA A 39 -12.33 7.74 15.08
N ARG A 40 -12.80 7.16 13.97
CA ARG A 40 -14.16 7.32 13.45
C ARG A 40 -14.76 5.96 13.16
N VAL A 41 -15.93 5.69 13.74
CA VAL A 41 -16.70 4.47 13.48
C VAL A 41 -17.14 4.43 12.01
N LEU A 42 -16.90 3.31 11.34
CA LEU A 42 -17.45 3.03 10.03
C LEU A 42 -18.91 2.58 10.13
N GLN A 43 -19.73 3.02 9.19
CA GLN A 43 -21.16 2.72 9.15
C GLN A 43 -21.44 1.75 7.98
N PRO A 44 -21.68 0.46 8.24
CA PRO A 44 -22.15 -0.47 7.22
C PRO A 44 -23.50 -0.06 6.63
N GLU A 45 -23.80 -0.54 5.42
CA GLU A 45 -25.14 -0.43 4.86
C GLU A 45 -26.17 -1.16 5.75
N PRO A 46 -27.42 -0.70 5.83
CA PRO A 46 -28.47 -1.39 6.57
C PRO A 46 -28.60 -2.87 6.16
N GLY A 47 -28.49 -3.78 7.13
CA GLY A 47 -28.54 -5.22 6.90
C GLY A 47 -27.26 -5.83 6.30
N GLY A 48 -26.24 -5.03 6.03
CA GLY A 48 -24.95 -5.44 5.48
C GLY A 48 -23.81 -5.41 6.49
N ARG A 49 -22.64 -5.92 6.07
CA ARG A 49 -21.38 -5.88 6.83
C ARG A 49 -20.34 -4.92 6.24
N LEU A 50 -20.61 -4.43 5.04
CA LEU A 50 -19.75 -3.53 4.27
C LEU A 50 -20.39 -2.15 4.26
N THR A 51 -19.57 -1.10 4.23
CA THR A 51 -20.03 0.23 3.84
C THR A 51 -20.40 0.24 2.34
N GLN A 52 -21.15 1.24 1.90
CA GLN A 52 -21.51 1.39 0.49
C GLN A 52 -20.27 1.40 -0.42
N SER A 53 -19.22 2.16 -0.05
CA SER A 53 -17.98 2.24 -0.83
C SER A 53 -17.21 0.91 -0.88
N GLN A 54 -17.23 0.14 0.20
CA GLN A 54 -16.64 -1.19 0.26
C GLN A 54 -17.39 -2.18 -0.63
N ARG A 55 -18.73 -2.22 -0.57
CA ARG A 55 -19.57 -3.08 -1.42
C ARG A 55 -19.36 -2.76 -2.91
N MET A 56 -19.41 -1.48 -3.29
CA MET A 56 -19.19 -1.06 -4.67
C MET A 56 -17.80 -1.46 -5.18
N TYR A 57 -16.77 -1.34 -4.34
CA TYR A 57 -15.43 -1.80 -4.70
C TYR A 57 -15.37 -3.31 -4.92
N LEU A 58 -15.97 -4.09 -4.00
CA LEU A 58 -16.01 -5.54 -4.10
C LEU A 58 -16.68 -6.00 -5.41
N GLU A 59 -17.85 -5.45 -5.73
CA GLU A 59 -18.63 -5.80 -6.93
C GLU A 59 -17.87 -5.49 -8.23
N ARG A 60 -17.09 -4.40 -8.23
CA ARG A 60 -16.37 -3.93 -9.41
C ARG A 60 -15.01 -4.61 -9.60
N PHE A 61 -14.23 -4.80 -8.53
CA PHE A 61 -12.81 -5.11 -8.62
C PHE A 61 -12.37 -6.41 -7.92
N MET A 62 -13.23 -7.01 -7.11
CA MET A 62 -12.87 -8.22 -6.36
C MET A 62 -13.61 -9.46 -6.86
N ARG A 63 -14.18 -9.44 -8.07
CA ARG A 63 -14.89 -10.61 -8.60
C ARG A 63 -13.94 -11.81 -8.74
N PRO A 64 -14.35 -13.04 -8.33
CA PRO A 64 -15.67 -13.46 -7.87
C PRO A 64 -15.86 -13.48 -6.34
N CYS A 65 -15.03 -12.76 -5.57
CA CYS A 65 -15.14 -12.67 -4.11
C CYS A 65 -16.52 -12.14 -3.70
N ARG A 66 -17.10 -12.79 -2.68
CA ARG A 66 -18.42 -12.47 -2.16
C ARG A 66 -18.32 -11.65 -0.87
N PRO A 67 -19.34 -10.85 -0.52
CA PRO A 67 -19.33 -10.03 0.69
C PRO A 67 -19.00 -10.81 1.97
N GLU A 68 -19.50 -12.03 2.11
CA GLU A 68 -19.24 -12.88 3.27
C GLU A 68 -17.80 -13.39 3.38
N GLN A 69 -16.97 -13.22 2.34
CA GLN A 69 -15.55 -13.57 2.35
C GLN A 69 -14.66 -12.39 2.75
N VAL A 70 -15.24 -11.20 2.94
CA VAL A 70 -14.52 -9.98 3.32
C VAL A 70 -14.79 -9.61 4.77
N THR A 71 -13.71 -9.38 5.50
CA THR A 71 -13.76 -8.75 6.81
C THR A 71 -13.60 -7.24 6.63
N SER A 72 -14.55 -6.46 7.15
CA SER A 72 -14.48 -5.00 7.21
C SER A 72 -13.93 -4.55 8.56
N ALA A 73 -13.14 -3.48 8.53
CA ALA A 73 -12.82 -2.67 9.69
C ALA A 73 -14.09 -2.10 10.34
N THR A 74 -14.01 -1.82 11.64
CA THR A 74 -15.08 -1.13 12.36
C THR A 74 -14.79 0.36 12.55
N HIS A 75 -13.52 0.75 12.44
CA HIS A 75 -13.09 2.14 12.61
C HIS A 75 -12.03 2.51 11.56
N ARG A 76 -12.02 3.78 11.21
CA ARG A 76 -10.91 4.45 10.53
C ARG A 76 -10.19 5.32 11.56
N ILE A 77 -8.86 5.35 11.52
CA ILE A 77 -8.07 6.27 12.33
C ILE A 77 -7.30 7.25 11.46
N THR A 78 -7.04 8.43 12.00
CA THR A 78 -6.16 9.45 11.42
C THR A 78 -5.21 9.98 12.49
N TRP A 79 -3.96 10.21 12.14
CA TRP A 79 -2.94 10.77 13.05
C TRP A 79 -1.85 11.48 12.26
N THR A 80 -0.98 12.20 12.95
CA THR A 80 0.30 12.69 12.41
C THR A 80 1.43 11.86 12.99
N ASP A 81 2.30 11.32 12.14
CA ASP A 81 3.45 10.54 12.59
C ASP A 81 4.58 11.43 13.16
N SER A 82 5.62 10.81 13.69
CA SER A 82 6.77 11.53 14.29
C SER A 82 7.51 12.45 13.30
N ALA A 83 7.36 12.23 11.99
CA ALA A 83 7.93 13.05 10.94
C ALA A 83 7.00 14.21 10.49
N GLY A 84 5.85 14.40 11.15
CA GLY A 84 4.88 15.44 10.79
C GLY A 84 4.02 15.08 9.58
N ILE A 85 4.02 13.82 9.13
CA ILE A 85 3.28 13.38 7.96
C ILE A 85 1.90 12.86 8.40
N PRO A 86 0.80 13.31 7.77
CA PRO A 86 -0.53 12.82 8.10
C PRO A 86 -0.74 11.40 7.57
N ASN A 87 -1.38 10.57 8.39
CA ASN A 87 -1.62 9.15 8.15
C ASN A 87 -3.10 8.79 8.36
N THR A 88 -3.52 7.72 7.70
CA THR A 88 -4.81 7.07 7.95
C THR A 88 -4.66 5.56 7.86
N ALA A 89 -5.47 4.86 8.63
CA ALA A 89 -5.53 3.41 8.65
C ALA A 89 -6.89 2.94 9.15
N TYR A 90 -7.05 1.64 9.24
CA TYR A 90 -8.29 1.00 9.64
C TYR A 90 -8.00 -0.09 10.66
N TYR A 91 -8.87 -0.22 11.65
CA TYR A 91 -8.78 -1.28 12.63
C TYR A 91 -10.17 -1.86 12.96
N ARG A 92 -10.14 -3.03 13.59
CA ARG A 92 -11.30 -3.62 14.23
C ARG A 92 -11.15 -3.50 15.74
N ARG A 93 -12.25 -3.15 16.40
CA ARG A 93 -12.32 -3.06 17.87
C ARG A 93 -12.01 -4.39 18.55
N ASP A 94 -12.35 -5.51 17.92
CA ASP A 94 -12.01 -6.87 18.34
C ASP A 94 -10.78 -7.44 17.62
N GLY A 95 -10.07 -6.61 16.84
CA GLY A 95 -8.80 -6.97 16.18
C GLY A 95 -7.59 -6.48 16.97
N ALA A 96 -6.49 -6.18 16.26
CA ALA A 96 -5.22 -5.77 16.87
C ALA A 96 -5.17 -4.32 17.40
N GLY A 97 -6.26 -3.56 17.29
CA GLY A 97 -6.33 -2.17 17.76
C GLY A 97 -5.65 -1.14 16.85
N PRO A 98 -5.78 0.16 17.18
CA PRO A 98 -5.13 1.27 16.48
C PRO A 98 -3.60 1.28 16.64
N GLU A 99 -3.08 0.74 17.74
CA GLU A 99 -1.65 0.73 18.09
C GLU A 99 -0.83 0.01 17.01
N LEU A 100 -1.36 -1.10 16.46
CA LEU A 100 -0.70 -1.84 15.38
C LEU A 100 -0.40 -0.93 14.17
N ALA A 101 -1.34 -0.04 13.81
CA ALA A 101 -1.19 0.84 12.67
C ALA A 101 -0.19 1.97 12.92
N VAL A 102 -0.24 2.57 14.12
CA VAL A 102 0.67 3.66 14.51
C VAL A 102 2.10 3.13 14.62
N VAL A 103 2.34 2.05 15.37
CA VAL A 103 3.68 1.45 15.51
C VAL A 103 4.23 0.97 14.16
N ALA A 104 3.38 0.40 13.30
CA ALA A 104 3.81 -0.03 11.97
C ALA A 104 4.25 1.16 11.10
N ARG A 105 3.63 2.33 11.26
CA ARG A 105 4.05 3.54 10.55
C ARG A 105 5.36 4.10 11.10
N GLU A 106 5.54 4.15 12.41
CA GLU A 106 6.83 4.55 13.00
C GLU A 106 7.96 3.59 12.57
N THR A 107 7.65 2.29 12.47
CA THR A 107 8.57 1.29 11.90
C THR A 107 8.94 1.61 10.45
N VAL A 108 7.98 2.01 9.63
CA VAL A 108 8.24 2.44 8.24
C VAL A 108 9.21 3.63 8.23
N LEU A 109 8.97 4.65 9.07
CA LEU A 109 9.84 5.84 9.13
C LEU A 109 11.26 5.51 9.55
N ALA A 110 11.42 4.71 10.60
CA ALA A 110 12.73 4.26 11.08
C ALA A 110 13.50 3.49 10.01
N LEU A 111 12.81 2.64 9.24
CA LEU A 111 13.41 1.89 8.14
C LEU A 111 13.68 2.73 6.90
N TRP A 112 12.90 3.76 6.62
CA TRP A 112 13.18 4.70 5.55
C TRP A 112 14.44 5.51 5.84
N ASP A 113 14.59 6.01 7.06
CA ASP A 113 15.81 6.70 7.49
C ASP A 113 17.03 5.75 7.42
N SER A 114 16.90 4.53 7.94
CA SER A 114 17.95 3.51 7.85
C SER A 114 18.30 3.14 6.40
N LEU A 115 17.32 3.07 5.50
CA LEU A 115 17.51 2.84 4.07
C LEU A 115 18.25 4.00 3.40
N ALA A 116 17.90 5.25 3.74
CA ALA A 116 18.52 6.45 3.18
C ALA A 116 19.99 6.60 3.61
N ARG A 117 20.30 6.22 4.86
CA ARG A 117 21.68 6.18 5.39
C ARG A 117 22.44 4.90 5.03
N SER A 118 21.77 3.92 4.41
CA SER A 118 22.45 2.74 3.90
C SER A 118 23.33 3.11 2.70
N GLY A 119 24.24 2.23 2.31
CA GLY A 119 25.00 2.40 1.05
C GLY A 119 24.18 2.18 -0.24
N LEU A 120 22.85 2.09 -0.15
CA LEU A 120 21.98 1.84 -1.30
C LEU A 120 21.99 2.99 -2.34
N PRO A 121 21.92 4.28 -1.96
CA PRO A 121 21.95 5.37 -2.94
C PRO A 121 23.23 5.37 -3.78
N GLU A 122 24.39 5.11 -3.18
CA GLU A 122 25.67 5.01 -3.87
C GLU A 122 25.67 3.82 -4.84
N ARG A 123 25.24 2.64 -4.38
CA ARG A 123 25.11 1.45 -5.24
C ARG A 123 24.12 1.66 -6.39
N ALA A 124 23.06 2.42 -6.17
CA ALA A 124 22.07 2.75 -7.19
C ALA A 124 22.63 3.71 -8.25
N ALA A 125 23.49 4.65 -7.85
CA ALA A 125 24.16 5.57 -8.78
C ALA A 125 25.09 4.84 -9.77
N GLU A 126 25.66 3.71 -9.37
CA GLU A 126 26.54 2.87 -10.20
C GLU A 126 25.82 2.00 -11.22
N LEU A 127 24.49 1.98 -11.25
CA LEU A 127 23.74 1.19 -12.23
C LEU A 127 24.09 1.59 -13.67
N SER A 128 24.08 0.61 -14.57
CA SER A 128 24.17 0.90 -16.00
C SER A 128 22.88 1.53 -16.53
N GLU A 129 22.96 2.21 -17.68
CA GLU A 129 21.77 2.74 -18.36
C GLU A 129 20.76 1.64 -18.70
N HIS A 130 21.25 0.46 -19.10
CA HIS A 130 20.42 -0.70 -19.37
C HIS A 130 19.62 -1.14 -18.14
N GLU A 131 20.26 -1.23 -16.98
CA GLU A 131 19.60 -1.66 -15.75
C GLU A 131 18.56 -0.65 -15.27
N ARG A 132 18.86 0.66 -15.36
CA ARG A 132 17.87 1.71 -15.10
C ARG A 132 16.66 1.58 -16.01
N ALA A 133 16.88 1.34 -17.30
CA ALA A 133 15.80 1.15 -18.28
C ALA A 133 14.95 -0.08 -17.95
N VAL A 134 15.56 -1.20 -17.55
CA VAL A 134 14.83 -2.41 -17.13
C VAL A 134 13.98 -2.16 -15.89
N LEU A 135 14.52 -1.47 -14.87
CA LEU A 135 13.75 -1.13 -13.67
C LEU A 135 12.58 -0.21 -13.98
N ALA A 136 12.78 0.82 -14.81
CA ALA A 136 11.73 1.74 -15.25
C ALA A 136 10.63 1.03 -16.06
N ALA A 137 10.99 0.06 -16.91
CA ALA A 137 10.02 -0.71 -17.68
C ALA A 137 9.20 -1.67 -16.79
N THR A 138 9.84 -2.25 -15.76
CA THR A 138 9.31 -3.39 -15.00
C THR A 138 8.62 -3.01 -13.69
N THR A 139 9.01 -1.90 -13.07
CA THR A 139 8.50 -1.47 -11.75
C THR A 139 7.65 -0.21 -11.85
N THR A 140 6.85 0.08 -10.82
CA THR A 140 6.00 1.28 -10.78
C THR A 140 6.78 2.54 -10.39
N ASP A 141 7.75 2.41 -9.49
CA ASP A 141 8.45 3.54 -8.88
C ASP A 141 9.79 3.86 -9.56
N HIS A 142 10.26 2.95 -10.43
CA HIS A 142 11.42 3.06 -11.33
C HIS A 142 12.77 3.14 -10.62
N GLU A 143 12.92 4.06 -9.65
CA GLU A 143 14.16 4.31 -8.94
C GLU A 143 14.37 3.29 -7.80
N PRO A 144 15.57 2.70 -7.65
CA PRO A 144 15.83 1.70 -6.62
C PRO A 144 15.44 2.13 -5.21
N HIS A 145 15.85 3.33 -4.77
CA HIS A 145 15.54 3.81 -3.44
C HIS A 145 14.02 3.83 -3.18
N GLU A 146 13.24 4.34 -4.14
CA GLU A 146 11.77 4.37 -4.06
C GLU A 146 11.16 2.97 -4.09
N ILE A 147 11.69 2.04 -4.90
CA ILE A 147 11.23 0.64 -4.94
C ILE A 147 11.36 -0.01 -3.55
N PHE A 148 12.50 0.16 -2.89
CA PHE A 148 12.69 -0.36 -1.53
C PHE A 148 11.82 0.36 -0.50
N ARG A 149 11.72 1.70 -0.59
CA ARG A 149 10.87 2.53 0.28
C ARG A 149 9.40 2.10 0.23
N VAL A 150 8.86 1.85 -0.95
CA VAL A 150 7.50 1.34 -1.18
C VAL A 150 7.35 -0.11 -0.71
N GLY A 151 8.37 -0.95 -0.88
CA GLY A 151 8.40 -2.31 -0.33
C GLY A 151 8.29 -2.36 1.19
N ILE A 152 8.95 -1.42 1.88
CA ILE A 152 8.85 -1.26 3.35
C ILE A 152 7.42 -0.86 3.74
N GLU A 153 6.82 0.13 3.08
CA GLU A 153 5.40 0.46 3.36
C GLU A 153 4.46 -0.70 3.07
N ALA A 154 4.70 -1.45 1.99
CA ALA A 154 3.88 -2.60 1.65
C ALA A 154 3.92 -3.67 2.75
N THR A 155 5.08 -3.89 3.37
CA THR A 155 5.22 -4.77 4.55
C THR A 155 4.40 -4.26 5.72
N GLY A 156 4.49 -2.97 6.06
CA GLY A 156 3.68 -2.37 7.12
C GLY A 156 2.18 -2.47 6.87
N ARG A 157 1.72 -2.11 5.67
CA ARG A 157 0.31 -2.27 5.27
C ARG A 157 -0.14 -3.73 5.36
N ALA A 158 0.70 -4.68 4.98
CA ALA A 158 0.37 -6.10 5.09
C ALA A 158 0.16 -6.49 6.56
N LEU A 159 1.04 -6.08 7.47
CA LEU A 159 0.88 -6.33 8.90
C LEU A 159 -0.44 -5.73 9.43
N VAL A 160 -0.65 -4.43 9.19
CA VAL A 160 -1.82 -3.68 9.70
C VAL A 160 -3.13 -4.23 9.15
N GLN A 161 -3.19 -4.54 7.85
CA GLN A 161 -4.38 -5.11 7.23
C GLN A 161 -4.76 -6.47 7.83
N HIS A 162 -3.75 -7.31 8.13
CA HIS A 162 -4.00 -8.60 8.78
C HIS A 162 -4.39 -8.45 10.25
N GLY A 163 -4.09 -7.30 10.88
CA GLY A 163 -4.61 -6.95 12.21
C GLY A 163 -6.14 -6.95 12.31
N LEU A 164 -6.86 -6.82 11.19
CA LEU A 164 -8.31 -7.01 11.12
C LEU A 164 -8.76 -8.45 11.42
N LEU A 165 -7.83 -9.41 11.37
CA LEU A 165 -8.06 -10.83 11.64
C LEU A 165 -7.44 -11.29 12.96
N ALA A 166 -6.88 -10.38 13.78
CA ALA A 166 -6.13 -10.76 14.97
C ALA A 166 -6.95 -11.61 15.96
N ALA A 167 -8.25 -11.36 16.08
CA ALA A 167 -9.18 -12.16 16.90
C ALA A 167 -9.22 -13.65 16.51
N ASP A 168 -8.93 -13.97 15.25
CA ASP A 168 -8.93 -15.34 14.71
C ASP A 168 -7.56 -16.04 14.88
N THR A 169 -6.62 -15.41 15.57
CA THR A 169 -5.25 -15.91 15.78
C THR A 169 -5.00 -16.24 17.26
N PRO A 170 -3.96 -17.02 17.61
CA PRO A 170 -3.59 -17.25 19.00
C PRO A 170 -2.83 -16.06 19.62
N TYR A 171 -2.37 -15.10 18.81
CA TYR A 171 -1.54 -13.99 19.26
C TYR A 171 -2.37 -12.96 20.06
N ARG A 172 -1.84 -12.45 21.17
CA ARG A 172 -2.56 -11.55 22.11
C ARG A 172 -1.95 -10.16 22.26
N GLY A 173 -0.74 -9.95 21.76
CA GLY A 173 -0.10 -8.63 21.68
C GLY A 173 0.32 -8.28 20.25
N ILE A 174 0.52 -6.99 19.97
CA ILE A 174 0.92 -6.52 18.62
C ILE A 174 2.32 -7.04 18.22
N ALA A 175 3.25 -7.15 19.17
CA ALA A 175 4.59 -7.71 18.95
C ALA A 175 4.52 -9.21 18.62
N GLU A 176 3.78 -9.97 19.44
CA GLU A 176 3.53 -11.39 19.20
C GLU A 176 2.83 -11.62 17.86
N PHE A 177 1.85 -10.77 17.52
CA PHE A 177 1.14 -10.82 16.24
C PHE A 177 2.10 -10.59 15.06
N ALA A 178 2.98 -9.60 15.12
CA ALA A 178 3.96 -9.31 14.07
C ALA A 178 4.95 -10.48 13.87
N CYS A 179 5.50 -11.04 14.95
CA CYS A 179 6.31 -12.25 14.91
C CYS A 179 5.54 -13.43 14.33
N GLY A 180 4.30 -13.64 14.77
CA GLY A 180 3.42 -14.68 14.27
C GLY A 180 3.15 -14.57 12.76
N MET A 181 2.92 -13.36 12.23
CA MET A 181 2.76 -13.12 10.80
C MET A 181 4.04 -13.47 10.00
N ARG A 182 5.22 -13.13 10.55
CA ARG A 182 6.52 -13.46 9.95
C ARG A 182 6.73 -14.97 9.92
N ASP A 183 6.61 -15.62 11.07
CA ASP A 183 6.92 -17.04 11.25
C ASP A 183 5.93 -17.93 10.49
N SER A 184 4.70 -17.44 10.30
CA SER A 184 3.65 -18.05 9.46
C SER A 184 3.85 -17.82 7.96
N GLY A 185 4.83 -17.01 7.54
CA GLY A 185 5.11 -16.70 6.15
C GLY A 185 4.03 -15.84 5.47
N ILE A 186 3.26 -15.05 6.23
CA ILE A 186 2.14 -14.26 5.70
C ILE A 186 2.61 -13.16 4.76
N PHE A 187 3.73 -12.48 5.07
CA PHE A 187 4.32 -11.48 4.16
C PHE A 187 4.63 -12.06 2.78
N ALA A 188 5.22 -13.27 2.75
CA ALA A 188 5.50 -13.99 1.51
C ALA A 188 4.21 -14.42 0.79
N ALA A 189 3.19 -14.86 1.53
CA ALA A 189 1.90 -15.21 0.98
C ALA A 189 1.20 -14.00 0.33
N VAL A 190 1.24 -12.81 0.96
CA VAL A 190 0.72 -11.57 0.38
C VAL A 190 1.47 -11.23 -0.91
N ALA A 191 2.80 -11.17 -0.86
CA ALA A 191 3.62 -10.76 -2.00
C ALA A 191 3.49 -11.67 -3.24
N THR A 192 3.12 -12.95 -3.05
CA THR A 192 3.13 -13.95 -4.14
C THR A 192 1.74 -14.45 -4.55
N ARG A 193 0.79 -14.52 -3.61
CA ARG A 193 -0.54 -15.11 -3.87
C ARG A 193 -1.58 -14.06 -4.21
N TRP A 194 -1.50 -12.87 -3.62
CA TRP A 194 -2.42 -11.79 -3.95
C TRP A 194 -2.10 -11.28 -5.35
N PHE A 195 -3.10 -10.71 -6.02
CA PHE A 195 -2.84 -9.97 -7.24
C PHE A 195 -2.35 -8.55 -6.88
N TRP A 196 -1.60 -7.92 -7.78
CA TRP A 196 -1.03 -6.59 -7.65
C TRP A 196 -2.17 -5.58 -7.50
N GLU A 197 -1.93 -4.54 -6.72
CA GLU A 197 -2.94 -3.57 -6.27
C GLU A 197 -3.97 -4.07 -5.25
N LEU A 198 -4.30 -5.38 -5.16
CA LEU A 198 -5.33 -5.86 -4.22
C LEU A 198 -5.05 -5.42 -2.79
N GLN A 199 -3.80 -5.57 -2.32
CA GLN A 199 -3.43 -5.19 -0.95
C GLN A 199 -3.61 -3.70 -0.70
N ALA A 200 -3.04 -2.84 -1.55
CA ALA A 200 -3.12 -1.40 -1.37
C ALA A 200 -4.56 -0.88 -1.51
N SER A 201 -5.35 -1.41 -2.45
CA SER A 201 -6.73 -0.96 -2.68
C SER A 201 -7.69 -1.35 -1.56
N THR A 202 -7.53 -2.55 -0.99
CA THR A 202 -8.35 -3.04 0.12
C THR A 202 -7.90 -2.47 1.46
N TYR A 203 -6.60 -2.24 1.66
CA TYR A 203 -6.05 -1.55 2.83
C TYR A 203 -6.67 -0.15 2.99
N ARG A 204 -6.66 0.64 1.90
CA ARG A 204 -7.23 2.01 1.87
C ARG A 204 -8.75 2.07 2.10
N ARG A 205 -9.42 0.92 2.11
CA ARG A 205 -10.86 0.77 2.33
C ARG A 205 -11.19 0.03 3.62
N GLY A 206 -10.18 -0.36 4.41
CA GLY A 206 -10.38 -1.15 5.63
C GLY A 206 -11.02 -2.51 5.36
N MET A 207 -10.63 -3.19 4.29
CA MET A 207 -11.13 -4.52 3.93
C MET A 207 -10.00 -5.54 3.92
N ILE A 208 -10.32 -6.80 4.20
CA ILE A 208 -9.42 -7.92 3.95
C ILE A 208 -10.20 -9.16 3.45
N PRO A 209 -9.87 -9.73 2.27
CA PRO A 209 -10.62 -10.83 1.65
C PRO A 209 -10.07 -12.23 2.01
N VAL A 210 -9.52 -12.39 3.20
CA VAL A 210 -8.96 -13.67 3.65
C VAL A 210 -9.38 -13.97 5.08
N ARG A 211 -9.27 -15.24 5.44
CA ARG A 211 -9.42 -15.75 6.81
C ARG A 211 -8.21 -16.58 7.19
N PHE A 212 -7.94 -16.63 8.48
CA PHE A 212 -6.95 -17.53 9.05
C PHE A 212 -7.56 -18.83 9.56
N THR A 213 -6.73 -19.88 9.54
CA THR A 213 -6.86 -21.05 10.39
C THR A 213 -5.56 -21.22 11.16
N THR A 214 -5.66 -21.58 12.44
CA THR A 214 -4.51 -21.80 13.31
C THR A 214 -4.07 -23.25 13.23
N SER A 215 -2.77 -23.45 13.04
CA SER A 215 -2.10 -24.76 13.04
C SER A 215 -1.78 -25.19 14.47
N PRO A 216 -1.55 -26.49 14.74
CA PRO A 216 -1.22 -26.98 16.08
C PRO A 216 0.04 -26.36 16.71
N ASP A 217 0.99 -25.90 15.89
CA ASP A 217 2.22 -25.22 16.31
C ASP A 217 2.03 -23.72 16.61
N GLY A 218 0.79 -23.22 16.56
CA GLY A 218 0.47 -21.81 16.78
C GLY A 218 0.66 -20.91 15.56
N THR A 219 1.17 -21.42 14.43
CA THR A 219 1.25 -20.65 13.17
C THR A 219 -0.12 -20.52 12.51
N VAL A 220 -0.35 -19.45 11.76
CA VAL A 220 -1.60 -19.23 11.02
C VAL A 220 -1.39 -19.44 9.52
N ARG A 221 -2.45 -19.86 8.82
CA ARG A 221 -2.45 -20.00 7.37
C ARG A 221 -3.77 -19.50 6.80
N TYR A 222 -3.78 -19.06 5.55
CA TYR A 222 -5.04 -18.78 4.87
C TYR A 222 -5.86 -20.06 4.73
N THR A 223 -7.17 -19.95 4.95
CA THR A 223 -8.08 -21.09 4.72
C THR A 223 -8.08 -21.50 3.24
N PRO A 224 -8.41 -22.77 2.92
CA PRO A 224 -8.52 -23.23 1.53
C PRO A 224 -9.46 -22.35 0.68
N GLU A 225 -10.57 -21.89 1.25
CA GLU A 225 -11.54 -21.01 0.58
C GLU A 225 -10.92 -19.65 0.26
N SER A 226 -10.14 -19.09 1.19
CA SER A 226 -9.44 -17.81 0.98
C SER A 226 -8.41 -17.95 -0.13
N VAL A 227 -7.65 -19.06 -0.16
CA VAL A 227 -6.67 -19.33 -1.22
C VAL A 227 -7.35 -19.50 -2.57
N ALA A 228 -8.48 -20.21 -2.63
CA ALA A 228 -9.27 -20.38 -3.85
C ALA A 228 -9.83 -19.04 -4.36
N ALA A 229 -10.37 -18.20 -3.46
CA ALA A 229 -10.89 -16.88 -3.81
C ALA A 229 -9.80 -15.95 -4.35
N LEU A 230 -8.64 -15.87 -3.68
CA LEU A 230 -7.48 -15.09 -4.13
C LEU A 230 -7.01 -15.54 -5.52
N ARG A 231 -6.93 -16.86 -5.75
CA ARG A 231 -6.56 -17.42 -7.05
C ARG A 231 -7.56 -17.03 -8.13
N ALA A 232 -8.86 -17.22 -7.87
CA ALA A 232 -9.91 -16.90 -8.84
C ALA A 232 -9.94 -15.40 -9.19
N MET A 233 -9.78 -14.51 -8.19
CA MET A 233 -9.67 -13.07 -8.45
C MET A 233 -8.45 -12.74 -9.30
N LYS A 234 -7.30 -13.34 -8.99
CA LYS A 234 -6.05 -13.14 -9.73
C LYS A 234 -6.16 -13.62 -11.18
N GLU A 235 -6.74 -14.79 -11.41
CA GLU A 235 -6.98 -15.33 -12.75
C GLU A 235 -7.96 -14.46 -13.56
N ALA A 236 -9.05 -14.00 -12.95
CA ALA A 236 -9.99 -13.09 -13.59
C ALA A 236 -9.33 -11.76 -13.98
N THR A 237 -8.54 -11.17 -13.06
CA THR A 237 -7.82 -9.91 -13.32
C THR A 237 -6.82 -10.05 -14.47
N ILE A 238 -6.06 -11.15 -14.52
CA ILE A 238 -5.13 -11.44 -15.62
C ILE A 238 -5.89 -11.63 -16.94
N ALA A 239 -7.01 -12.36 -16.92
CA ALA A 239 -7.83 -12.60 -18.10
C ALA A 239 -8.40 -11.30 -18.68
N ASP A 240 -8.88 -10.41 -17.82
CA ASP A 240 -9.39 -9.08 -18.19
C ASP A 240 -8.27 -8.22 -18.81
N ALA A 241 -7.07 -8.19 -18.19
CA ALA A 241 -5.92 -7.45 -18.72
C ALA A 241 -5.52 -7.93 -20.12
N HIS A 242 -5.46 -9.26 -20.31
CA HIS A 242 -5.17 -9.85 -21.61
C HIS A 242 -6.30 -9.60 -22.63
N ALA A 243 -7.56 -9.53 -22.20
CA ALA A 243 -8.67 -9.22 -23.11
C ALA A 243 -8.57 -7.80 -23.65
N VAL A 244 -8.27 -6.81 -22.80
CA VAL A 244 -8.01 -5.42 -23.19
C VAL A 244 -6.84 -5.36 -24.19
N MET A 245 -5.72 -6.02 -23.86
CA MET A 245 -4.53 -6.01 -24.74
C MET A 245 -4.79 -6.71 -26.07
N ARG A 246 -5.51 -7.84 -26.08
CA ARG A 246 -5.90 -8.52 -27.32
C ARG A 246 -6.77 -7.62 -28.18
N LYS A 247 -7.83 -7.02 -27.64
CA LYS A 247 -8.68 -6.07 -28.37
C LYS A 247 -7.84 -4.96 -29.04
N ALA A 248 -6.98 -4.31 -28.26
CA ALA A 248 -6.14 -3.22 -28.76
C ALA A 248 -5.19 -3.68 -29.89
N THR A 249 -4.54 -4.82 -29.73
CA THR A 249 -3.50 -5.27 -30.66
C THR A 249 -4.03 -6.04 -31.88
N THR A 250 -5.12 -6.78 -31.73
CA THR A 250 -5.67 -7.62 -32.81
C THR A 250 -6.82 -6.96 -33.55
N GLU A 251 -7.73 -6.29 -32.84
CA GLU A 251 -8.93 -5.69 -33.46
C GLU A 251 -8.65 -4.27 -33.94
N GLU A 252 -7.85 -3.51 -33.19
CA GLU A 252 -7.56 -2.10 -33.49
C GLU A 252 -6.19 -1.89 -34.16
N GLY A 253 -5.38 -2.95 -34.26
CA GLY A 253 -4.07 -2.92 -34.92
C GLY A 253 -3.04 -2.02 -34.22
N LEU A 254 -3.24 -1.69 -32.94
CA LEU A 254 -2.29 -0.91 -32.16
C LEU A 254 -1.08 -1.76 -31.81
N ASP A 255 0.11 -1.15 -31.77
CA ASP A 255 1.23 -1.78 -31.09
C ASP A 255 1.03 -1.75 -29.56
N VAL A 256 1.91 -2.44 -28.82
CA VAL A 256 1.81 -2.54 -27.36
C VAL A 256 1.90 -1.17 -26.67
N GLU A 257 2.74 -0.27 -27.17
CA GLU A 257 2.93 1.05 -26.56
C GLU A 257 1.69 1.93 -26.75
N GLN A 258 1.16 1.94 -27.97
CA GLN A 258 -0.09 2.60 -28.33
C GLN A 258 -1.28 2.03 -27.57
N ALA A 259 -1.35 0.71 -27.42
CA ALA A 259 -2.39 0.03 -26.65
C ALA A 259 -2.32 0.45 -25.17
N VAL A 260 -1.13 0.44 -24.56
CA VAL A 260 -0.93 0.89 -23.17
C VAL A 260 -1.31 2.35 -22.99
N ALA A 261 -0.95 3.22 -23.93
CA ALA A 261 -1.29 4.64 -23.85
C ALA A 261 -2.80 4.88 -23.99
N LYS A 262 -3.44 4.22 -24.96
CA LYS A 262 -4.89 4.38 -25.21
C LYS A 262 -5.73 3.80 -24.07
N TYR A 263 -5.41 2.59 -23.63
CA TYR A 263 -6.15 1.87 -22.60
C TYR A 263 -5.56 2.09 -21.20
N HIS A 264 -4.88 3.21 -20.98
CA HIS A 264 -4.18 3.45 -19.72
C HIS A 264 -5.14 3.39 -18.54
N ASP A 265 -6.34 3.98 -18.61
CA ASP A 265 -7.32 3.92 -17.50
C ASP A 265 -7.74 2.47 -17.18
N ASP A 266 -8.09 1.69 -18.21
CA ASP A 266 -8.50 0.30 -18.04
C ASP A 266 -7.35 -0.58 -17.52
N LEU A 267 -6.12 -0.35 -18.01
CA LEU A 267 -4.93 -1.11 -17.63
C LEU A 267 -4.30 -0.64 -16.32
N ASP A 268 -4.47 0.62 -15.91
CA ASP A 268 -4.02 1.16 -14.62
C ASP A 268 -4.93 0.64 -13.50
N LEU A 269 -6.22 0.41 -13.78
CA LEU A 269 -7.17 -0.23 -12.86
C LEU A 269 -6.91 -1.75 -12.65
N ILE A 270 -6.33 -2.42 -13.64
CA ILE A 270 -6.17 -3.90 -13.66
C ILE A 270 -4.68 -4.29 -13.47
N SER A 271 -3.76 -3.32 -13.48
CA SER A 271 -2.29 -3.44 -13.56
C SER A 271 -1.76 -3.80 -14.95
N ARG A 272 -1.18 -2.80 -15.63
CA ARG A 272 -0.46 -2.91 -16.93
C ARG A 272 0.46 -4.13 -16.98
N GLN A 273 1.14 -4.44 -15.88
CA GLN A 273 2.11 -5.52 -15.83
C GLN A 273 1.47 -6.88 -16.12
N TYR A 274 0.17 -7.10 -15.84
CA TYR A 274 -0.54 -8.32 -16.22
C TYR A 274 -0.81 -8.43 -17.70
N ALA A 275 -1.15 -7.33 -18.36
CA ALA A 275 -1.36 -7.30 -19.80
C ALA A 275 -0.08 -7.66 -20.59
N LEU A 276 1.10 -7.47 -19.98
CA LEU A 276 2.41 -7.75 -20.57
C LEU A 276 2.97 -9.14 -20.20
N LEU A 277 2.26 -9.94 -19.40
CA LEU A 277 2.71 -11.29 -19.06
C LEU A 277 2.54 -12.24 -20.26
N PRO A 278 3.54 -13.11 -20.54
CA PRO A 278 3.35 -14.19 -21.49
C PRO A 278 2.19 -15.11 -21.06
N PRO A 279 1.43 -15.67 -22.01
CA PRO A 279 0.38 -16.65 -21.69
C PRO A 279 0.91 -17.80 -20.83
N GLY A 280 0.15 -18.15 -19.78
CA GLY A 280 0.52 -19.22 -18.85
C GLY A 280 1.56 -18.84 -17.79
N THR A 281 2.04 -17.58 -17.77
CA THR A 281 2.91 -17.08 -16.70
C THR A 281 2.10 -16.41 -15.60
N GLY A 282 2.46 -16.70 -14.34
CA GLY A 282 1.91 -16.05 -13.17
C GLY A 282 2.81 -14.89 -12.71
N PRO A 283 2.24 -13.83 -12.13
CA PRO A 283 3.03 -12.76 -11.57
C PRO A 283 3.71 -13.19 -10.27
N THR A 284 5.01 -12.94 -10.20
CA THR A 284 5.86 -13.18 -9.03
C THR A 284 6.46 -11.86 -8.56
N CYS A 285 6.42 -11.59 -7.26
CA CYS A 285 7.10 -10.43 -6.67
C CYS A 285 8.59 -10.45 -7.02
N LEU A 286 9.14 -9.31 -7.47
CA LEU A 286 10.56 -9.21 -7.87
C LEU A 286 11.51 -9.41 -6.70
N ALA A 287 11.05 -9.18 -5.47
CA ALA A 287 11.84 -9.35 -4.24
C ALA A 287 11.80 -10.78 -3.68
N ALA A 288 10.96 -11.67 -4.22
CA ALA A 288 10.76 -13.02 -3.69
C ALA A 288 11.81 -14.06 -4.11
N PRO A 289 12.34 -14.05 -5.36
CA PRO A 289 13.37 -15.00 -5.75
C PRO A 289 14.60 -14.91 -4.83
N PRO A 290 15.22 -16.04 -4.48
CA PRO A 290 16.45 -16.03 -3.71
C PRO A 290 17.61 -15.49 -4.56
N GLY A 291 18.48 -14.72 -3.92
CA GLY A 291 19.78 -14.30 -4.43
C GLY A 291 20.80 -15.44 -4.39
N ALA A 292 22.05 -15.11 -4.71
CA ALA A 292 23.14 -16.09 -4.78
C ALA A 292 23.48 -16.74 -3.43
N ASP A 293 23.19 -16.06 -2.33
CA ASP A 293 23.37 -16.51 -0.95
C ASP A 293 22.15 -17.27 -0.38
N GLY A 294 21.10 -17.47 -1.19
CA GLY A 294 19.85 -18.09 -0.78
C GLY A 294 18.88 -17.17 -0.02
N SER A 295 19.29 -15.94 0.30
CA SER A 295 18.43 -14.93 0.92
C SER A 295 17.54 -14.26 -0.14
N SER A 296 16.36 -13.78 0.24
CA SER A 296 15.52 -12.96 -0.67
C SER A 296 15.37 -11.56 -0.10
N VAL A 297 15.25 -10.57 -0.99
CA VAL A 297 14.99 -9.18 -0.59
C VAL A 297 13.71 -9.09 0.26
N LEU A 298 12.68 -9.84 -0.13
CA LEU A 298 11.42 -9.91 0.59
C LEU A 298 11.60 -10.44 2.01
N GLY A 299 12.37 -11.52 2.19
CA GLY A 299 12.68 -12.08 3.49
C GLY A 299 13.47 -11.10 4.36
N ALA A 300 14.50 -10.47 3.79
CA ALA A 300 15.32 -9.49 4.50
C ALA A 300 14.50 -8.28 4.98
N VAL A 301 13.65 -7.71 4.12
CA VAL A 301 12.77 -6.59 4.47
C VAL A 301 11.73 -7.01 5.52
N ALA A 302 11.08 -8.16 5.36
CA ALA A 302 10.08 -8.63 6.32
C ALA A 302 10.68 -8.90 7.71
N ASN A 303 11.87 -9.50 7.76
CA ASN A 303 12.56 -9.77 9.02
C ASN A 303 12.94 -8.48 9.73
N GLN A 304 13.62 -7.56 9.02
CA GLN A 304 14.02 -6.28 9.61
C GLN A 304 12.80 -5.46 10.05
N PHE A 305 11.72 -5.47 9.26
CA PHE A 305 10.47 -4.82 9.64
C PHE A 305 9.93 -5.33 10.95
N VAL A 306 9.84 -6.65 11.12
CA VAL A 306 9.26 -7.25 12.33
C VAL A 306 10.17 -7.02 13.53
N GLU A 307 11.50 -7.13 13.38
CA GLU A 307 12.45 -6.83 14.46
C GLU A 307 12.35 -5.39 14.93
N THR A 308 12.29 -4.44 13.99
CA THR A 308 12.17 -3.01 14.28
C THR A 308 10.80 -2.69 14.89
N PHE A 309 9.74 -3.31 14.38
CA PHE A 309 8.39 -3.17 14.92
C PHE A 309 8.31 -3.62 16.38
N VAL A 310 8.89 -4.77 16.71
CA VAL A 310 8.93 -5.29 18.09
C VAL A 310 9.66 -4.31 18.99
N ALA A 311 10.82 -3.81 18.58
CA ALA A 311 11.58 -2.83 19.35
C ALA A 311 10.79 -1.52 19.58
N LEU A 312 10.07 -1.03 18.57
CA LEU A 312 9.26 0.19 18.68
C LEU A 312 7.95 -0.02 19.45
N SER A 313 7.41 -1.24 19.50
CA SER A 313 6.15 -1.51 20.20
C SER A 313 6.20 -1.25 21.70
N GLU A 314 7.40 -1.20 22.28
CA GLU A 314 7.62 -0.86 23.70
C GLU A 314 7.94 0.64 23.91
N LEU A 315 8.25 1.38 22.84
CA LEU A 315 8.73 2.77 22.89
C LEU A 315 7.70 3.79 22.41
N VAL A 316 6.75 3.37 21.57
CA VAL A 316 5.71 4.23 21.02
C VAL A 316 4.48 4.13 21.90
N GLU A 317 4.19 5.20 22.63
CA GLU A 317 2.93 5.36 23.36
C GLU A 317 1.87 5.91 22.41
N VAL A 318 0.70 5.27 22.38
CA VAL A 318 -0.40 5.62 21.47
C VAL A 318 -1.60 6.02 22.29
N VAL A 319 -2.09 7.26 22.08
CA VAL A 319 -3.21 7.82 22.84
C VAL A 319 -4.33 8.27 21.91
N GLU A 320 -5.58 8.02 22.31
CA GLU A 320 -6.73 8.50 21.56
C GLU A 320 -7.00 9.97 21.93
N ASP A 321 -6.95 10.84 20.91
CA ASP A 321 -7.43 12.21 21.02
C ASP A 321 -8.96 12.23 20.88
N VAL A 322 -9.62 12.38 22.02
CA VAL A 322 -11.09 12.46 22.14
C VAL A 322 -11.61 13.90 22.08
N THR A 323 -10.76 14.89 21.77
CA THR A 323 -11.21 16.28 21.67
C THR A 323 -12.17 16.45 20.48
N GLU A 324 -13.33 17.06 20.74
CA GLU A 324 -14.27 17.40 19.67
C GLU A 324 -13.72 18.56 18.85
N VAL A 325 -13.33 18.30 17.61
CA VAL A 325 -13.10 19.35 16.63
C VAL A 325 -14.45 19.74 16.03
N PRO A 326 -14.85 21.02 16.08
CA PRO A 326 -16.07 21.50 15.44
C PRO A 326 -16.10 21.08 13.97
N ALA A 327 -17.23 20.53 13.52
CA ALA A 327 -17.44 20.22 12.11
C ALA A 327 -17.42 21.51 11.28
N GLY A 328 -16.24 21.84 10.74
CA GLY A 328 -15.97 23.12 10.08
C GLY A 328 -14.91 23.89 10.84
N GLY A 329 -13.64 23.47 10.71
CA GLY A 329 -12.53 24.36 11.00
C GLY A 329 -12.65 25.64 10.16
N GLU A 330 -12.07 26.73 10.65
CA GLU A 330 -11.98 27.96 9.85
C GLU A 330 -11.39 27.63 8.47
N PRO A 331 -11.91 28.22 7.37
CA PRO A 331 -11.34 27.99 6.05
C PRO A 331 -9.84 28.27 6.11
N LEU A 332 -9.03 27.26 5.78
CA LEU A 332 -7.60 27.47 5.61
C LEU A 332 -7.42 28.62 4.61
N ALA A 333 -6.46 29.49 4.89
CA ALA A 333 -6.18 30.68 4.07
C ALA A 333 -5.85 30.35 2.60
N ASP A 334 -5.65 29.05 2.28
CA ASP A 334 -5.52 28.55 0.92
C ASP A 334 -6.29 27.21 0.73
N ASP A 335 -7.47 27.28 0.11
CA ASP A 335 -8.27 26.12 -0.32
C ASP A 335 -7.53 25.20 -1.31
N SER A 336 -6.33 25.57 -1.76
CA SER A 336 -5.55 24.84 -2.76
C SER A 336 -4.68 23.71 -2.18
N VAL A 337 -4.45 23.68 -0.87
CA VAL A 337 -3.57 22.69 -0.23
C VAL A 337 -4.40 21.67 0.56
N PHE A 338 -4.04 20.40 0.46
CA PHE A 338 -4.59 19.32 1.26
C PHE A 338 -3.63 18.13 1.28
N SER A 339 -3.88 17.16 2.16
CA SER A 339 -3.10 15.94 2.23
C SER A 339 -3.92 14.73 1.81
N VAL A 340 -3.26 13.74 1.19
CA VAL A 340 -3.84 12.43 0.88
C VAL A 340 -2.98 11.35 1.54
N PRO A 341 -3.22 11.07 2.83
CA PRO A 341 -2.40 10.15 3.62
C PRO A 341 -2.21 8.75 3.02
N ASP A 342 -3.21 8.27 2.29
CA ASP A 342 -3.23 6.95 1.65
C ASP A 342 -2.40 6.85 0.36
N MET A 343 -1.78 7.93 -0.12
CA MET A 343 -0.92 7.87 -1.31
C MET A 343 0.41 7.19 -0.94
N SER A 344 0.82 6.13 -1.62
CA SER A 344 1.99 5.34 -1.20
C SER A 344 3.04 5.10 -2.28
N CYS A 345 2.73 5.35 -3.56
CA CYS A 345 3.62 5.08 -4.68
C CYS A 345 3.36 6.02 -5.84
N ARG A 346 4.20 5.94 -6.88
CA ARG A 346 4.06 6.75 -8.10
C ARG A 346 2.73 6.51 -8.84
N HIS A 347 2.15 5.31 -8.75
CA HIS A 347 0.81 5.06 -9.29
C HIS A 347 -0.24 5.92 -8.59
N CYS A 348 -0.21 6.05 -7.25
CA CYS A 348 -1.14 6.92 -6.54
C CYS A 348 -1.05 8.39 -7.00
N VAL A 349 0.17 8.90 -7.20
CA VAL A 349 0.41 10.26 -7.71
C VAL A 349 -0.26 10.45 -9.07
N ARG A 350 -0.06 9.51 -10.00
CA ARG A 350 -0.68 9.57 -11.33
C ARG A 350 -2.21 9.48 -11.26
N THR A 351 -2.75 8.54 -10.48
CA THR A 351 -4.20 8.36 -10.35
C THR A 351 -4.87 9.58 -9.73
N ILE A 352 -4.28 10.15 -8.67
CA ILE A 352 -4.80 11.39 -8.04
C ILE A 352 -4.71 12.55 -9.04
N GLY A 353 -3.57 12.71 -9.72
CA GLY A 353 -3.40 13.75 -10.74
C GLY A 353 -4.43 13.67 -11.86
N ALA A 354 -4.59 12.51 -12.47
CA ALA A 354 -5.56 12.27 -13.55
C ALA A 354 -7.01 12.49 -13.10
N LEU A 355 -7.37 12.05 -11.88
CA LEU A 355 -8.68 12.31 -11.31
C LEU A 355 -8.95 13.82 -11.17
N LEU A 356 -8.01 14.57 -10.60
CA LEU A 356 -8.14 16.02 -10.42
C LEU A 356 -8.24 16.74 -11.76
N GLU A 357 -7.40 16.37 -12.73
CA GLU A 357 -7.43 16.93 -14.07
C GLU A 357 -8.76 16.65 -14.80
N SER A 358 -9.32 15.44 -14.65
CA SER A 358 -10.63 15.08 -15.21
C SER A 358 -11.79 15.91 -14.65
N MET A 359 -11.59 16.55 -13.50
CA MET A 359 -12.53 17.45 -12.85
C MET A 359 -12.25 18.93 -13.15
N ASP A 360 -11.37 19.23 -14.11
CA ASP A 360 -10.87 20.56 -14.44
C ASP A 360 -10.21 21.26 -13.23
N VAL A 361 -9.51 20.50 -12.38
CA VAL A 361 -8.72 21.01 -11.25
C VAL A 361 -7.23 20.98 -11.63
N PRO A 362 -6.60 22.13 -11.96
CA PRO A 362 -5.18 22.17 -12.25
C PRO A 362 -4.35 21.75 -11.04
N VAL A 363 -3.52 20.72 -11.21
CA VAL A 363 -2.58 20.23 -10.19
C VAL A 363 -1.27 20.99 -10.35
N LEU A 364 -0.80 21.61 -9.26
CA LEU A 364 0.50 22.29 -9.21
C LEU A 364 1.60 21.35 -8.73
N GLU A 365 1.31 20.55 -7.70
CA GLU A 365 2.27 19.64 -7.08
C GLU A 365 1.54 18.49 -6.39
N ILE A 366 2.11 17.28 -6.48
CA ILE A 366 1.77 16.15 -5.61
C ILE A 366 3.09 15.61 -5.07
N ASP A 367 3.31 15.79 -3.77
CA ASP A 367 4.49 15.30 -3.07
C ASP A 367 4.16 14.00 -2.34
N LEU A 368 4.76 12.91 -2.84
CA LEU A 368 4.57 11.57 -2.30
C LEU A 368 5.24 11.37 -0.93
N ALA A 369 6.32 12.08 -0.63
CA ALA A 369 7.05 11.95 0.63
C ALA A 369 6.24 12.57 1.77
N THR A 370 5.73 13.79 1.56
CA THR A 370 4.95 14.53 2.55
C THR A 370 3.44 14.27 2.48
N LYS A 371 2.99 13.48 1.49
CA LYS A 371 1.57 13.18 1.20
C LYS A 371 0.75 14.45 0.89
N ARG A 372 1.41 15.51 0.42
CA ARG A 372 0.81 16.83 0.16
C ARG A 372 0.36 16.96 -1.29
N VAL A 373 -0.79 17.60 -1.50
CA VAL A 373 -1.33 17.96 -2.81
C VAL A 373 -1.57 19.47 -2.84
N ILE A 374 -1.09 20.12 -3.90
CA ILE A 374 -1.35 21.52 -4.21
C ILE A 374 -2.11 21.55 -5.55
N ALA A 375 -3.38 21.98 -5.52
CA ALA A 375 -4.25 22.00 -6.69
C ALA A 375 -5.17 23.24 -6.66
N ARG A 376 -5.48 23.83 -7.81
CA ARG A 376 -6.27 25.06 -7.89
C ARG A 376 -7.76 24.79 -7.69
N ILE A 377 -8.19 24.73 -6.43
CA ILE A 377 -9.59 24.56 -6.05
C ILE A 377 -10.29 25.91 -6.02
N ARG A 378 -11.42 26.00 -6.72
CA ARG A 378 -12.10 27.27 -7.03
C ARG A 378 -13.06 27.78 -5.94
N SER A 379 -13.48 26.89 -5.03
CA SER A 379 -14.42 27.21 -3.95
C SER A 379 -14.54 26.05 -2.94
N PRO A 380 -15.07 26.30 -1.73
CA PRO A 380 -15.35 25.25 -0.75
C PRO A 380 -16.32 24.16 -1.26
N ARG A 381 -17.33 24.53 -2.06
CA ARG A 381 -18.25 23.55 -2.68
C ARG A 381 -17.53 22.67 -3.70
N HIS A 382 -16.61 23.24 -4.47
CA HIS A 382 -15.78 22.47 -5.40
C HIS A 382 -14.85 21.53 -4.63
N ARG A 383 -14.26 21.99 -3.51
CA ARG A 383 -13.44 21.16 -2.62
C ARG A 383 -14.18 19.92 -2.11
N LEU A 384 -15.42 20.10 -1.63
CA LEU A 384 -16.26 18.97 -1.18
C LEU A 384 -16.42 17.92 -2.27
N ARG A 385 -16.72 18.33 -3.51
CA ARG A 385 -16.85 17.42 -4.66
C ARG A 385 -15.54 16.72 -5.00
N VAL A 386 -14.42 17.44 -4.96
CA VAL A 386 -13.06 16.85 -5.16
C VAL A 386 -12.79 15.80 -4.09
N PHE A 387 -13.11 16.09 -2.83
CA PHE A 387 -12.88 15.18 -1.72
C PHE A 387 -13.78 13.94 -1.79
N GLU A 388 -15.03 14.09 -2.23
CA GLU A 388 -15.93 12.98 -2.52
C GLU A 388 -15.38 12.10 -3.64
N ALA A 389 -14.95 12.69 -4.76
CA ALA A 389 -14.36 11.93 -5.87
C ALA A 389 -13.09 11.16 -5.46
N LEU A 390 -12.22 11.77 -4.65
CA LEU A 390 -11.04 11.10 -4.09
C LEU A 390 -11.44 9.92 -3.19
N ARG A 391 -12.47 10.08 -2.35
CA ARG A 391 -12.99 9.00 -1.48
C ARG A 391 -13.60 7.87 -2.27
N ASP A 392 -14.29 8.15 -3.37
CA ASP A 392 -14.78 7.13 -4.29
C ASP A 392 -13.63 6.37 -4.95
N GLY A 393 -12.55 7.08 -5.29
CA GLY A 393 -11.27 6.50 -5.71
C GLY A 393 -10.57 5.66 -4.62
N GLY A 394 -11.01 5.78 -3.37
CA GLY A 394 -10.46 5.09 -2.20
C GLY A 394 -9.33 5.82 -1.50
N TYR A 395 -9.24 7.14 -1.69
CA TYR A 395 -8.30 8.00 -0.98
C TYR A 395 -9.04 8.80 0.10
N ASN A 396 -8.42 9.02 1.26
CA ASN A 396 -9.03 9.80 2.34
C ASN A 396 -8.37 11.18 2.46
N PRO A 397 -8.75 12.19 1.66
CA PRO A 397 -8.16 13.53 1.78
C PRO A 397 -8.52 14.18 3.12
N VAL A 398 -7.55 14.91 3.68
CA VAL A 398 -7.67 15.66 4.92
C VAL A 398 -7.23 17.12 4.72
N ASP A 399 -7.90 18.02 5.42
CA ASP A 399 -7.66 19.47 5.32
C ASP A 399 -6.40 19.92 6.05
N GLU A 400 -6.10 19.29 7.20
CA GLU A 400 -4.99 19.68 8.07
C GLU A 400 -3.72 18.85 7.82
N VAL A 401 -2.57 19.52 7.90
CA VAL A 401 -1.36 18.94 8.49
C VAL A 401 -1.48 19.24 9.99
N PRO A 402 -1.87 18.29 10.85
CA PRO A 402 -1.95 18.57 12.28
C PRO A 402 -0.57 18.98 12.79
N SER A 403 -0.53 20.00 13.65
CA SER A 403 0.72 20.50 14.23
C SER A 403 1.50 19.35 14.89
N PRO A 404 2.84 19.29 14.73
CA PRO A 404 3.64 18.24 15.33
C PRO A 404 3.41 18.20 16.84
N GLY A 405 3.22 16.99 17.37
CA GLY A 405 3.04 16.75 18.80
C GLY A 405 4.20 17.37 19.59
N THR A 406 3.86 18.00 20.71
CA THR A 406 4.84 18.55 21.65
C THR A 406 5.73 17.39 22.15
N PRO A 407 7.07 17.50 22.10
CA PRO A 407 7.94 16.52 22.75
C PRO A 407 7.56 16.36 24.21
N VAL A 408 7.51 15.12 24.68
CA VAL A 408 7.41 14.82 26.12
C VAL A 408 8.80 15.11 26.71
N GLU A 409 8.88 16.07 27.63
CA GLU A 409 10.09 16.32 28.43
C GLU A 409 10.42 15.17 29.39
#